data_AF-A0A239GX99-F1
#
_entry.id   AF-A0A239GX99-F1
#
_cell.length_a   1.000
_cell.length_b   1.000
_cell.length_c   1.000
_cell.angle_alpha   90.00
_cell.angle_beta   90.00
_cell.angle_gamma   90.00
#
_symmetry.space_group_name_H-M   'P 1'
#
loop_
_entity.id
_entity.type
_entity.pdbx_description
1 polymer ?
#
loop_
_entity_poly.entity_id
_entity_poly.type
_entity_poly.pdbx_seq_one_letter_code
_entity_poly.pdbx_strand_id
1 'polypeptide(L)' 'MKGRTSFVIAHRLSTIRQANLILVMNNGNVIEKGNHEELMDKNGFYAELYNSQFSGDNIENNAV' A
#
# COMPACT_ATOMS: atom_id res chain seq x y z
N MET A 1 -17.68 4.89 -3.89
CA MET A 1 -17.29 6.23 -4.40
C MET A 1 -17.61 6.33 -5.90
N LYS A 2 -18.89 6.28 -6.29
CA LYS A 2 -19.27 6.23 -7.72
C LYS A 2 -19.49 7.65 -8.25
N GLY A 3 -18.80 8.01 -9.35
CA GLY A 3 -18.96 9.30 -10.04
C GLY A 3 -18.29 10.50 -9.35
N ARG A 4 -17.28 10.28 -8.50
CA ARG A 4 -16.54 11.35 -7.82
C ARG A 4 -15.05 11.02 -7.80
N THR A 5 -14.21 12.03 -7.99
CA THR A 5 -12.78 11.93 -7.69
C THR A 5 -12.59 12.08 -6.18
N SER A 6 -11.75 11.27 -5.58
CA SER A 6 -11.49 11.33 -4.14
C SER A 6 -10.01 11.10 -3.89
N PHE A 7 -9.46 11.95 -3.04
CA PHE A 7 -8.10 11.85 -2.56
C PHE A 7 -8.14 11.31 -1.14
N VAL A 8 -7.48 10.18 -0.90
CA VAL A 8 -7.41 9.54 0.40
C VAL A 8 -5.95 9.52 0.83
N ILE A 9 -5.67 10.14 1.98
CA ILE A 9 -4.38 10.04 2.66
C ILE A 9 -4.58 9.08 3.81
N ALA A 10 -3.86 7.95 3.79
CA ALA A 10 -4.02 6.90 4.78
C ALA A 10 -2.66 6.45 5.31
N HIS A 11 -2.58 6.25 6.62
CA HIS A 11 -1.47 5.57 7.27
C HIS A 11 -1.65 4.05 7.34
N ARG A 12 -2.89 3.57 7.14
CA ARG A 12 -3.24 2.14 7.11
C ARG A 12 -3.28 1.66 5.67
N LEU A 13 -2.48 0.63 5.36
CA LEU A 13 -2.40 0.09 4.01
C LEU A 13 -3.69 -0.61 3.55
N SER A 14 -4.52 -1.09 4.46
CA SER A 14 -5.82 -1.69 4.14
C SER A 14 -6.77 -0.72 3.43
N THR A 15 -6.69 0.58 3.72
CA THR A 15 -7.54 1.62 3.12
C THR A 15 -7.13 1.96 1.69
N ILE A 16 -5.83 1.87 1.37
CA ILE A 16 -5.30 2.25 0.04
C ILE A 16 -5.31 1.10 -0.96
N ARG A 17 -5.46 -0.16 -0.52
CA ARG A 17 -5.46 -1.34 -1.40
C ARG A 17 -6.50 -1.28 -2.52
N GLN A 18 -7.67 -0.70 -2.25
CA GLN A 18 -8.77 -0.59 -3.22
C GLN A 18 -8.69 0.67 -4.10
N ALA A 19 -7.66 1.50 -3.93
CA ALA A 19 -7.51 2.71 -4.72
C ALA A 19 -7.15 2.36 -6.17
N ASN A 20 -7.76 3.07 -7.13
CA ASN A 20 -7.42 2.91 -8.55
C ASN A 20 -6.00 3.41 -8.85
N LEU A 21 -5.53 4.40 -8.08
CA LEU A 21 -4.19 4.97 -8.19
C LEU A 21 -3.67 5.27 -6.79
N ILE A 22 -2.49 4.75 -6.49
CA ILE A 22 -1.73 4.99 -5.26
C ILE A 22 -0.51 5.83 -5.65
N LEU A 23 -0.25 6.88 -4.87
CA LEU A 23 0.93 7.71 -4.98
C LEU A 23 1.75 7.54 -3.71
N VAL A 24 2.97 7.05 -3.85
CA VAL A 24 3.89 6.86 -2.73
C VAL A 24 4.78 8.08 -2.65
N MET A 25 4.73 8.76 -1.50
CA MET A 25 5.51 9.96 -1.27
C MET A 25 6.65 9.69 -0.29
N ASN A 26 7.84 10.19 -0.62
CA ASN A 26 8.99 10.18 0.26
C ASN A 26 9.73 11.53 0.13
N ASN A 27 10.06 12.16 1.26
CA ASN A 27 10.77 13.45 1.32
C ASN A 27 10.18 14.53 0.38
N GLY A 28 8.85 14.64 0.32
CA GLY A 28 8.16 15.62 -0.52
C GLY A 28 8.07 15.28 -2.02
N ASN A 29 8.62 14.14 -2.45
CA ASN A 29 8.59 13.70 -3.84
C ASN A 29 7.73 12.45 -4.01
N VAL A 30 7.05 12.32 -5.16
CA VAL A 30 6.37 11.08 -5.55
C VAL A 30 7.42 10.13 -6.10
N ILE A 31 7.72 9.07 -5.36
CA ILE A 31 8.73 8.08 -5.74
C ILE A 31 8.13 6.93 -6.55
N GLU A 32 6.86 6.60 -6.31
CA GLU A 32 6.16 5.53 -7.02
C GLU A 32 4.70 5.91 -7.27
N LYS A 33 4.16 5.39 -8.37
CA LYS A 33 2.76 5.49 -8.76
C LYS A 33 2.29 4.21 -9.42
N GLY A 34 1.05 3.82 -9.15
CA GLY A 34 0.42 2.64 -9.74
C GLY A 34 -0.77 2.17 -8.91
N ASN A 35 -1.40 1.08 -9.33
CA ASN A 35 -2.34 0.37 -8.48
C ASN A 35 -1.60 -0.57 -7.49
N HIS A 36 -2.33 -1.24 -6.61
CA HIS A 36 -1.73 -2.14 -5.61
C HIS A 36 -0.88 -3.25 -6.26
N GLU A 37 -1.40 -3.93 -7.28
CA GLU A 37 -0.72 -5.05 -7.94
C GLU A 37 0.57 -4.58 -8.62
N GLU A 38 0.50 -3.49 -9.39
CA GLU A 38 1.66 -2.91 -10.07
C GLU A 38 2.78 -2.49 -9.10
N LEU A 39 2.41 -1.95 -7.93
CA LEU A 39 3.38 -1.52 -6.92
C LEU A 39 3.97 -2.69 -6.13
N MET A 40 3.18 -3.74 -5.91
CA MET A 40 3.68 -4.98 -5.32
C MET A 40 4.64 -5.71 -6.26
N ASP A 41 4.34 -5.77 -7.57
CA ASP A 41 5.19 -6.41 -8.57
C ASP A 41 6.52 -5.69 -8.77
N LYS A 42 6.55 -4.36 -8.60
CA LYS A 42 7.79 -3.57 -8.61
C LYS A 42 8.71 -3.91 -7.44
N ASN A 43 8.19 -4.53 -6.39
CA ASN A 43 8.90 -4.86 -5.16
C ASN A 43 9.71 -3.67 -4.61
N GLY A 44 9.14 -2.47 -4.71
CA GLY A 44 9.75 -1.21 -4.31
C GLY A 44 9.40 -0.81 -2.88
N PHE A 45 9.50 0.49 -2.59
CA PHE A 45 9.22 1.08 -1.29
C PHE A 45 7.79 0.81 -0.82
N TYR A 46 6.83 0.77 -1.75
CA TYR A 46 5.46 0.39 -1.43
C TYR A 46 5.37 -1.03 -0.85
N ALA A 47 6.03 -2.00 -1.51
CA ALA A 47 6.01 -3.40 -1.10
C ALA A 47 6.73 -3.60 0.23
N GLU A 48 7.86 -2.92 0.45
CA GLU A 48 8.57 -2.92 1.74
C GLU A 48 7.68 -2.37 2.88
N LEU A 49 7.02 -1.23 2.65
CA LEU A 49 6.11 -0.64 3.62
C LEU A 49 4.89 -1.55 3.88
N TYR A 50 4.34 -2.16 2.84
CA TYR A 50 3.26 -3.14 2.95
C TYR A 50 3.69 -4.33 3.78
N ASN A 51 4.78 -4.99 3.40
CA ASN A 51 5.27 -6.18 4.09
C ASN A 51 5.63 -5.89 5.54
N SER A 52 6.24 -4.75 5.86
CA SER A 52 6.56 -4.40 7.26
C SER A 52 5.32 -4.20 8.14
N GLN A 53 4.21 -3.64 7.61
CA GLN A 53 2.97 -3.52 8.38
C GLN A 53 2.21 -4.85 8.54
N PHE A 54 2.32 -5.77 7.58
CA PHE A 54 1.64 -7.07 7.62
C PHE A 54 2.50 -8.21 8.22
N SER A 55 3.81 -8.02 8.37
CA SER A 55 4.71 -9.00 9.02
C SER A 55 4.54 -9.06 10.54
N GLY A 56 3.84 -8.08 11.14
CA GLY A 56 3.43 -8.13 12.54
C GLY A 56 2.24 -9.05 12.83
N ASP A 57 1.46 -9.43 11.80
CA ASP A 57 0.20 -10.18 11.97
C ASP A 57 0.33 -11.69 11.66
N ASN A 58 1.50 -12.19 11.24
CA ASN A 58 1.65 -13.56 10.70
C ASN A 58 2.65 -14.48 11.43
N ILE A 59 3.05 -14.18 12.68
CA ILE A 59 3.97 -15.06 13.43
C ILE A 59 3.25 -16.09 14.35
N GLU A 60 1.91 -16.06 14.51
CA GLU A 60 1.24 -16.97 15.48
C GLU A 60 0.44 -18.16 14.92
N ASN A 61 0.40 -18.44 13.61
CA ASN A 61 -0.50 -19.49 13.07
C ASN A 61 0.15 -20.74 12.44
N ASN A 62 1.37 -21.12 12.86
CA ASN A 62 1.92 -22.43 12.49
C ASN A 62 2.72 -23.09 13.63
N ALA A 63 2.03 -23.32 14.75
CA ALA A 63 2.42 -24.34 15.73
C ALA A 63 1.20 -25.23 16.02
N VAL A 64 0.95 -26.21 15.14
CA VAL A 64 0.15 -27.41 15.44
C VAL A 64 1.04 -28.61 15.17
#